data_AF-A0A938IU75-F1
#
_entry.id   AF-A0A938IU75-F1
#
_cell.length_a   1.000
_cell.length_b   1.000
_cell.length_c   1.000
_cell.angle_alpha   90.00
_cell.angle_beta   90.00
_cell.angle_gamma   90.00
#
_symmetry.space_group_name_H-M   'P 1'
#
loop_
_entity.id
_entity.type
_entity.pdbx_description
1 polymer ?
#
loop_
_entity_poly.entity_id
_entity_poly.type
_entity_poly.pdbx_seq_one_letter_code
_entity_poly.pdbx_strand_id
1 'polypeptide(L)' 'NKPELEIFADDVQCGHGATCGRLDKDQLFYLTARGLPRREAEALLIEGFANEAMEALEDEQLKAFLSDRVSVWLSRRIGR' A
#
# COMPACT_ATOMS: atom_id res chain seq x y z
N ASN A 1 17.20 -2.77 -0.32
CA ASN A 1 16.90 -1.41 -0.78
C ASN A 1 18.22 -0.74 -1.13
N LYS A 2 18.41 -0.25 -2.35
CA LYS A 2 19.65 0.39 -2.83
C LYS A 2 19.29 1.57 -3.77
N PRO A 3 18.74 2.67 -3.23
CA PRO A 3 18.46 3.86 -4.02
C PRO A 3 19.76 4.59 -4.36
N GLU A 4 19.94 4.99 -5.61
CA GLU A 4 21.13 5.67 -6.13
C GLU A 4 20.69 6.85 -7.01
N LEU A 5 21.40 7.97 -6.91
CA LEU A 5 21.17 9.19 -7.71
C LEU A 5 22.51 9.66 -8.27
N GLU A 6 22.62 9.78 -9.58
CA GLU A 6 23.76 10.42 -10.26
C GLU A 6 23.30 11.77 -10.81
N ILE A 7 23.90 12.86 -10.31
CA ILE A 7 23.49 14.24 -10.61
C ILE A 7 24.68 15.02 -11.13
N PHE A 8 24.52 15.61 -12.33
CA PHE A 8 25.57 16.31 -13.07
C PHE A 8 25.28 17.81 -13.27
N ALA A 9 24.26 18.36 -12.59
CA ALA A 9 23.82 19.74 -12.72
C ALA A 9 23.94 20.48 -11.38
N ASP A 10 24.23 21.79 -11.45
CA ASP A 10 24.69 22.58 -10.30
C ASP A 10 23.55 23.22 -9.47
N ASP A 11 22.34 23.37 -10.01
CA ASP A 11 21.21 24.02 -9.33
C ASP A 11 19.97 23.11 -9.32
N VAL A 12 20.05 22.02 -8.54
CA VAL A 12 18.95 21.07 -8.39
C VAL A 12 18.70 20.72 -6.92
N GLN A 13 17.43 20.48 -6.59
CA GLN A 13 17.03 19.79 -5.36
C GLN A 13 16.58 18.38 -5.70
N CYS A 14 17.17 17.39 -5.03
CA CYS A 14 16.81 15.99 -5.20
C CYS A 14 16.62 15.32 -3.85
N GLY A 15 15.56 14.52 -3.74
CA GLY A 15 15.26 13.74 -2.55
C GLY A 15 14.94 12.30 -2.94
N HIS A 16 15.40 11.36 -2.14
CA HIS A 16 14.92 9.98 -2.19
C HIS A 16 14.42 9.62 -0.79
N GLY A 17 13.36 8.81 -0.73
CA GLY A 17 12.84 8.25 0.50
C GLY A 17 12.60 6.77 0.31
N ALA A 18 12.92 5.96 1.32
CA ALA A 18 12.62 4.54 1.31
C ALA A 18 12.31 4.10 2.73
N THR A 19 11.10 3.60 2.95
CA THR A 19 10.66 3.08 4.25
C THR A 19 10.38 1.58 4.14
N CYS A 20 10.58 0.87 5.25
CA CYS A 20 10.21 -0.53 5.39
C CYS A 20 9.64 -0.70 6.79
N GLY A 21 8.52 -1.40 6.91
CA GLY A 21 7.81 -1.52 8.17
C GLY A 21 6.92 -2.75 8.20
N ARG A 22 6.28 -2.94 9.35
CA ARG A 22 5.20 -3.92 9.55
C ARG A 22 3.88 -3.15 9.68
N LEU A 23 2.76 -3.87 9.62
CA LEU A 23 1.45 -3.29 9.93
C LEU A 23 1.46 -2.67 11.33
N ASP A 24 0.79 -1.53 11.45
CA ASP A 24 0.59 -0.84 12.72
C ASP A 24 -0.26 -1.72 13.65
N LYS A 25 0.29 -1.99 14.84
CA LYS A 25 -0.34 -2.90 15.81
C LYS A 25 -1.55 -2.26 16.48
N ASP A 26 -1.55 -0.94 16.66
CA ASP A 26 -2.65 -0.22 17.31
C ASP A 26 -3.83 -0.11 16.35
N GLN A 27 -3.57 0.12 15.05
CA GLN A 27 -4.60 0.05 14.02
C GLN A 27 -5.20 -1.37 13.91
N LEU A 28 -4.34 -2.40 13.91
CA LEU A 28 -4.79 -3.78 13.86
C LEU A 28 -5.60 -4.17 15.10
N PHE A 29 -5.16 -3.74 16.29
CA PHE A 29 -5.88 -3.93 17.54
C PHE A 29 -7.24 -3.22 17.49
N TYR A 30 -7.28 -1.99 17.03
CA TYR A 30 -8.52 -1.21 16.92
C TYR A 30 -9.57 -1.86 16.02
N LEU A 31 -9.14 -2.38 14.86
CA LEU A 31 -10.04 -3.08 13.92
C LEU A 31 -10.54 -4.39 14.50
N THR A 32 -9.64 -5.18 15.10
CA THR A 32 -10.02 -6.48 15.70
C THR A 32 -10.89 -6.31 16.95
N ALA A 33 -10.68 -5.27 17.75
CA ALA A 33 -11.53 -4.92 18.90
C ALA A 33 -12.96 -4.52 18.48
N ARG A 34 -13.15 -4.07 17.23
CA ARG A 34 -14.47 -3.82 16.63
C ARG A 34 -15.11 -5.04 15.98
N GLY A 35 -14.51 -6.21 16.15
CA GLY A 35 -15.08 -7.49 15.69
C GLY A 35 -14.64 -7.90 14.29
N LEU A 36 -13.72 -7.19 13.63
CA LEU A 36 -13.15 -7.69 12.38
C LEU A 36 -12.24 -8.90 12.69
N PRO A 37 -12.40 -10.03 11.97
CA PRO A 37 -11.44 -11.13 12.04
C PRO A 37 -10.05 -10.63 11.68
N ARG A 38 -9.02 -11.11 12.40
CA ARG A 38 -7.65 -10.61 12.24
C ARG A 38 -7.15 -10.62 10.80
N ARG A 39 -7.45 -11.68 10.04
CA ARG A 39 -7.06 -11.77 8.62
C ARG A 39 -7.73 -10.70 7.76
N GLU A 40 -9.00 -10.39 8.03
CA GLU A 40 -9.73 -9.34 7.32
C GLU A 40 -9.21 -7.95 7.70
N ALA A 41 -8.89 -7.73 8.97
CA ALA A 41 -8.26 -6.50 9.42
C ALA A 41 -6.87 -6.28 8.79
N GLU A 42 -6.04 -7.33 8.70
CA GLU A 42 -4.75 -7.27 8.02
C GLU A 42 -4.92 -6.98 6.52
N ALA A 43 -5.88 -7.62 5.85
CA ALA A 43 -6.18 -7.37 4.44
C ALA A 43 -6.64 -5.93 4.19
N LEU A 44 -7.52 -5.39 5.04
CA LEU A 44 -8.02 -4.02 4.94
C LEU A 44 -6.89 -2.99 5.05
N LEU A 45 -5.95 -3.18 5.98
CA LEU A 45 -4.80 -2.27 6.13
C LEU A 45 -3.87 -2.33 4.91
N ILE A 46 -3.66 -3.53 4.34
CA ILE A 46 -2.84 -3.70 3.13
C ILE A 46 -3.54 -3.09 1.91
N GLU A 47 -4.86 -3.27 1.79
CA GLU A 47 -5.67 -2.69 0.72
C GLU A 47 -5.62 -1.16 0.75
N GLY A 48 -5.80 -0.55 1.93
CA GLY A 48 -5.68 0.90 2.11
C GLY A 48 -4.31 1.43 1.67
N PHE A 49 -3.22 0.76 2.09
CA PHE A 49 -1.87 1.12 1.66
C PHE A 49 -1.66 0.98 0.14
N ALA A 50 -2.19 -0.07 -0.48
CA ALA A 50 -2.07 -0.28 -1.92
C ALA A 50 -2.89 0.73 -2.73
N ASN A 51 -4.06 1.13 -2.23
CA ASN A 51 -4.94 2.08 -2.89
C ASN A 51 -4.34 3.49 -2.96
N GLU A 52 -3.56 3.91 -1.96
CA GLU A 52 -2.84 5.19 -2.00
C GLU A 52 -1.92 5.30 -3.23
N ALA A 53 -1.26 4.19 -3.62
CA ALA A 53 -0.44 4.17 -4.83
C ALA A 53 -1.26 4.30 -6.12
N MET A 54 -2.53 3.88 -6.10
CA MET A 54 -3.43 3.96 -7.25
C MET A 54 -4.15 5.31 -7.36
N GLU A 55 -4.27 6.08 -6.28
CA GLU A 55 -4.90 7.41 -6.29
C GLU A 55 -4.16 8.40 -7.20
N ALA A 56 -2.87 8.18 -7.46
CA ALA A 56 -2.08 8.98 -8.39
C ALA A 56 -2.41 8.72 -9.87
N LEU A 57 -3.23 7.71 -10.20
CA LEU A 57 -3.60 7.39 -11.57
C LEU A 57 -4.80 8.22 -12.02
N GLU A 58 -4.64 8.93 -13.15
CA GLU A 58 -5.73 9.69 -13.78
C GLU A 58 -6.66 8.80 -14.62
N ASP A 59 -6.15 7.68 -15.12
CA ASP A 59 -6.95 6.71 -15.89
C ASP A 59 -7.78 5.84 -14.95
N GLU A 60 -9.08 6.15 -14.89
CA GLU A 60 -10.03 5.45 -14.01
C GLU A 60 -10.24 3.99 -14.39
N GLN A 61 -10.09 3.62 -15.68
CA GLN A 61 -10.19 2.22 -16.10
C GLN A 61 -8.99 1.42 -15.61
N LEU A 62 -7.79 1.99 -15.74
CA LEU A 62 -6.57 1.38 -15.23
C LEU A 62 -6.60 1.27 -13.71
N LYS A 63 -7.05 2.32 -13.02
CA LYS A 63 -7.23 2.33 -11.57
C LYS A 63 -8.16 1.20 -11.12
N ALA A 64 -9.35 1.13 -11.69
CA ALA A 64 -10.33 0.08 -11.39
C ALA A 64 -9.77 -1.32 -11.66
N PHE A 65 -9.07 -1.51 -12.78
CA PHE A 65 -8.42 -2.76 -13.10
C PHE A 65 -7.40 -3.16 -12.03
N LEU A 66 -6.51 -2.25 -11.62
CA LEU A 66 -5.47 -2.55 -10.62
C LEU A 66 -6.07 -2.78 -9.23
N SER A 67 -7.08 -2.01 -8.82
CA SER A 67 -7.78 -2.22 -7.55
C SER A 67 -8.43 -3.61 -7.49
N ASP A 68 -9.07 -4.05 -8.57
CA ASP A 68 -9.63 -5.41 -8.67
C ASP A 68 -8.54 -6.47 -8.53
N ARG A 69 -7.39 -6.29 -9.20
CA ARG A 69 -6.25 -7.23 -9.08
C ARG A 69 -5.72 -7.34 -7.66
N VAL A 70 -5.65 -6.25 -6.92
CA VAL A 70 -5.23 -6.25 -5.51
C VAL A 70 -6.27 -6.95 -4.65
N SER A 71 -7.56 -6.65 -4.85
CA SER A 71 -8.66 -7.28 -4.11
C SER A 71 -8.70 -8.81 -4.31
N VAL A 72 -8.54 -9.28 -5.55
CA VAL A 72 -8.45 -10.70 -5.87
C VAL A 72 -7.24 -11.36 -5.20
N TRP A 73 -6.08 -10.69 -5.24
CA TRP A 73 -4.87 -11.21 -4.60
C TRP A 73 -5.03 -11.31 -3.07
N LEU A 74 -5.62 -10.31 -2.43
CA LEU A 74 -5.90 -10.30 -0.99
C LEU A 74 -6.88 -11.41 -0.59
N SER A 75 -7.95 -11.61 -1.37
CA SER A 75 -8.96 -12.65 -1.12
C SER A 75 -8.32 -14.05 -1.08
N ARG A 76 -7.49 -14.37 -2.07
CA ARG A 76 -6.73 -15.63 -2.11
C ARG A 76 -5.80 -15.80 -0.91
N ARG A 77 -5.19 -14.70 -0.44
CA ARG A 77 -4.27 -14.71 0.70
C ARG A 77 -4.98 -14.97 2.03
N ILE A 78 -6.20 -14.47 2.20
CA ILE A 78 -6.97 -14.69 3.44
C ILE A 78 -7.78 -16.00 3.44
N GLY A 79 -7.89 -16.67 2.28
CA GLY A 79 -8.58 -17.94 2.11
C GLY A 79 -10.06 -17.79 1.73
N ARG A 80 -10.39 -16.70 1.01
CA ARG A 80 -11.70 -16.45 0.39
C ARG A 80 -11.64 -16.72 -1.11
#